data_AF-A0A183IU44-F1
#
_entry.id   AF-A0A183IU44-F1
#
_cell.length_a   1.000
_cell.length_b   1.000
_cell.length_c   1.000
_cell.angle_alpha   90.00
_cell.angle_beta   90.00
_cell.angle_gamma   90.00
#
_symmetry.space_group_name_H-M   'P 1'
#
loop_
_entity.id
_entity.type
_entity.pdbx_description
1 polymer ?
#
loop_
_entity_poly.entity_id
_entity_poly.type
_entity_poly.pdbx_seq_one_letter_code
_entity_poly.pdbx_strand_id
1 'polypeptide(L)'
;MSGLSRTSHYPQVRNPKLQTIEWVKQERITYLRLFSLEKIYFPPSGERQLPQVPKVPVFDASVNEVPKKHTKRLIEIRGPELVHTKLIHQQYGVRALVGGFMHYHNFETIRKMVNYWIKDDKKFAIWRVDAPWLPRTKVPQGLKLGGGKRSIHHYVTPVRAKRIVMEYGGFVSFEEVLLYFADVSMM
;
A
#
# COMPACT_ATOMS: atom_id res chain seq x y z
N MET A 1 -8.61 61.54 15.90
CA MET A 1 -9.90 60.86 15.59
C MET A 1 -9.74 60.14 14.26
N SER A 2 -9.68 58.81 14.31
CA SER A 2 -9.71 57.81 13.21
C SER A 2 -8.82 56.63 13.66
N GLY A 3 -9.12 55.35 13.49
CA GLY A 3 -10.31 54.60 13.11
C GLY A 3 -9.95 53.14 13.43
N LEU A 4 -10.83 52.42 14.12
CA LEU A 4 -10.64 51.02 14.51
C LEU A 4 -10.73 50.11 13.28
N SER A 5 -9.68 49.35 12.97
CA SER A 5 -9.76 48.18 12.09
C SER A 5 -9.50 46.91 12.90
N ARG A 6 -10.57 46.18 13.22
CA ARG A 6 -10.52 44.85 13.84
C ARG A 6 -9.97 43.83 12.84
N THR A 7 -8.75 43.35 13.04
CA THR A 7 -8.28 42.10 12.43
C THR A 7 -8.69 40.93 13.33
N SER A 8 -9.62 40.10 12.85
CA SER A 8 -9.98 38.82 13.48
C SER A 8 -8.76 37.90 13.51
N HIS A 9 -8.11 37.77 14.67
CA HIS A 9 -7.15 36.71 14.94
C HIS A 9 -7.93 35.49 15.44
N TYR A 10 -8.15 34.51 14.57
CA TYR A 10 -8.51 33.17 15.02
C TYR A 10 -7.27 32.49 15.61
N PRO A 11 -7.30 32.03 16.87
CA PRO A 11 -6.18 31.30 17.44
C PRO A 11 -6.06 29.92 16.78
N GLN A 12 -4.90 29.65 16.18
CA GLN A 12 -4.55 28.34 15.64
C GLN A 12 -4.31 27.36 16.80
N VAL A 13 -5.33 26.59 17.16
CA VAL A 13 -5.21 25.47 18.10
C VAL A 13 -4.37 24.37 17.43
N ARG A 14 -3.09 24.26 17.81
CA ARG A 14 -2.20 23.17 17.38
C ARG A 14 -2.64 21.86 18.04
N ASN A 15 -3.30 20.99 17.29
CA ASN A 15 -3.59 19.61 17.69
C ASN A 15 -2.47 18.68 17.16
N PRO A 16 -1.68 17.99 18.01
CA PRO A 16 -0.45 17.31 17.59
C PRO A 16 -0.64 15.88 17.03
N LYS A 17 -1.76 15.56 16.35
CA LYS A 17 -2.08 14.18 15.91
C LYS A 17 -2.32 13.96 14.41
N LEU A 18 -1.81 14.83 13.54
CA LEU A 18 -1.78 14.58 12.09
C LEU A 18 -0.34 14.72 11.59
N GLN A 19 0.45 13.65 11.77
CA GLN A 19 1.80 13.58 11.23
C GLN A 19 1.75 13.26 9.72
N THR A 20 1.73 14.33 8.95
CA THR A 20 2.50 14.59 7.73
C THR A 20 2.55 13.50 6.65
N ILE A 21 1.71 13.69 5.63
CA ILE A 21 1.92 13.16 4.28
C ILE A 21 3.15 13.87 3.71
N GLU A 22 4.30 13.20 3.64
CA GLU A 22 5.46 13.72 2.90
C GLU A 22 5.25 13.52 1.40
N TRP A 23 4.94 14.62 0.73
CA TRP A 23 4.95 14.76 -0.73
C TRP A 23 6.39 14.88 -1.23
N VAL A 24 6.85 13.96 -2.07
CA VAL A 24 8.04 14.22 -2.90
C VAL A 24 7.58 15.13 -4.05
N LYS A 25 7.62 16.44 -3.79
CA LYS A 25 7.28 17.48 -4.76
C LYS A 25 8.56 17.88 -5.48
N GLN A 26 8.73 17.39 -6.72
CA GLN A 26 9.76 17.92 -7.61
C GLN A 26 9.21 19.22 -8.22
N GLU A 27 9.50 20.37 -7.61
CA GLU A 27 9.07 21.67 -8.12
C GLU A 27 9.98 22.17 -9.26
N ARG A 28 9.41 22.37 -10.46
CA ARG A 28 9.89 23.34 -11.46
C ARG A 28 8.76 23.78 -12.42
N ILE A 29 8.27 25.01 -12.18
CA ILE A 29 7.83 26.10 -13.08
C ILE A 29 6.99 25.80 -14.35
N THR A 30 5.74 26.30 -14.30
CA THR A 30 4.90 27.12 -15.21
C THR A 30 4.84 26.91 -16.74
N TYR A 31 3.57 26.98 -17.22
CA TYR A 31 3.00 27.07 -18.58
C TYR A 31 2.75 25.74 -19.31
N LEU A 32 1.47 25.34 -19.32
CA LEU A 32 0.79 24.45 -20.27
C LEU A 32 1.71 23.53 -21.07
N ARG A 33 2.51 22.71 -20.39
CA ARG A 33 3.00 21.48 -21.02
C ARG A 33 1.77 20.61 -21.14
N LEU A 34 1.29 20.44 -22.37
CA LEU A 34 0.81 19.14 -22.80
C LEU A 34 1.88 18.16 -22.29
N PHE A 35 1.64 17.52 -21.14
CA PHE A 35 2.45 16.41 -20.70
C PHE A 35 2.31 15.44 -21.86
N SER A 36 3.36 15.35 -22.67
CA SER A 36 3.39 14.41 -23.77
C SER A 36 3.13 13.04 -23.15
N LEU A 37 1.95 12.48 -23.44
CA LEU A 37 1.51 11.13 -23.04
C LEU A 37 2.35 10.05 -23.73
N GLU A 38 3.47 10.40 -24.39
CA GLU A 38 4.13 9.58 -25.40
C GLU A 38 4.72 8.28 -24.85
N LYS A 39 4.98 8.14 -23.54
CA LYS A 39 5.56 6.90 -22.99
C LYS A 39 4.92 6.48 -21.67
N ILE A 40 3.70 5.96 -21.78
CA ILE A 40 3.09 5.15 -20.71
C ILE A 40 3.59 3.72 -20.86
N TYR A 41 4.24 3.20 -19.83
CA TYR A 41 4.66 1.81 -19.78
C TYR A 41 3.53 0.99 -19.18
N PHE A 42 2.83 0.23 -20.01
CA PHE A 42 1.87 -0.76 -19.54
C PHE A 42 2.57 -2.05 -19.15
N PRO A 43 2.02 -2.81 -18.18
CA PRO A 43 2.52 -4.15 -17.90
C PRO A 43 2.41 -5.04 -19.15
N PRO A 44 3.45 -5.81 -19.47
CA PRO A 44 3.48 -6.67 -20.66
C PRO A 44 2.53 -7.87 -20.55
N SER A 45 2.07 -8.22 -19.34
CA SER A 45 1.15 -9.34 -19.10
C SER A 45 -0.25 -9.11 -19.69
N GLY A 46 -0.59 -7.89 -20.08
CA GLY A 46 -1.94 -7.53 -20.56
C GLY A 46 -2.97 -7.40 -19.45
N GLU A 47 -2.76 -8.03 -18.29
CA GLU A 47 -3.59 -7.84 -17.11
C GLU A 47 -3.55 -6.40 -16.61
N ARG A 48 -4.73 -5.79 -16.48
CA ARG A 48 -4.89 -4.40 -16.05
C ARG A 48 -5.35 -4.29 -14.60
N GLN A 49 -6.09 -5.26 -14.11
CA GLN A 49 -6.65 -5.23 -12.76
C GLN A 49 -5.74 -5.94 -11.77
N LEU A 50 -5.86 -5.60 -10.48
CA LEU A 50 -5.15 -6.32 -9.43
C LEU A 50 -5.68 -7.76 -9.35
N PRO A 51 -4.83 -8.78 -9.50
CA PRO A 51 -5.24 -10.15 -9.37
C PRO A 51 -5.60 -10.46 -7.91
N GLN A 52 -6.45 -11.47 -7.73
CA GLN A 52 -6.73 -12.01 -6.40
C GLN A 52 -5.49 -12.70 -5.85
N VAL A 53 -5.06 -12.31 -4.65
CA VAL A 53 -3.95 -12.98 -3.97
C VAL A 53 -4.46 -14.23 -3.25
N PRO A 54 -3.67 -15.31 -3.14
CA PRO A 54 -4.06 -16.44 -2.31
C PRO A 54 -3.95 -16.09 -0.82
N LYS A 55 -4.93 -16.53 -0.01
CA LYS A 55 -4.93 -16.33 1.45
C LYS A 55 -3.88 -17.18 2.18
N VAL A 56 -3.56 -18.32 1.60
CA VAL A 56 -2.60 -19.31 2.10
C VAL A 56 -1.58 -19.54 0.99
N PRO A 57 -0.27 -19.60 1.29
CA PRO A 57 0.73 -19.95 0.31
C PRO A 57 0.41 -21.26 -0.39
N VAL A 58 0.75 -21.34 -1.67
CA VAL A 58 0.71 -22.60 -2.39
C VAL A 58 1.91 -23.43 -1.93
N PHE A 59 1.67 -24.67 -1.51
CA PHE A 59 2.70 -25.62 -1.11
C PHE A 59 2.75 -26.74 -2.15
N ASP A 60 3.95 -27.07 -2.62
CA ASP A 60 4.11 -28.11 -3.64
C ASP A 60 4.13 -29.52 -3.00
N ALA A 61 3.10 -30.30 -3.32
CA ALA A 61 2.95 -31.66 -2.82
C ALA A 61 4.01 -32.62 -3.40
N SER A 62 4.53 -32.36 -4.61
CA SER A 62 5.51 -33.24 -5.26
C SER A 62 6.85 -33.29 -4.52
N VAL A 63 7.21 -32.18 -3.87
CA VAL A 63 8.42 -32.04 -3.05
C VAL A 63 8.15 -32.20 -1.54
N ASN A 64 6.95 -32.63 -1.16
CA ASN A 64 6.51 -32.74 0.24
C ASN A 64 6.65 -31.43 1.04
N GLU A 65 6.36 -30.28 0.40
CA GLU A 65 6.32 -29.02 1.13
C GLU A 65 5.14 -28.97 2.10
N VAL A 66 5.44 -28.60 3.34
CA VAL A 66 4.44 -28.50 4.41
C VAL A 66 4.49 -27.13 5.09
N PRO A 67 3.34 -26.61 5.57
CA PRO A 67 3.29 -25.38 6.34
C PRO A 67 4.15 -25.44 7.62
N LYS A 68 5.18 -24.59 7.70
CA LYS A 68 6.06 -24.51 8.88
C LYS A 68 5.67 -23.36 9.80
N LYS A 69 5.70 -23.58 11.11
CA LYS A 69 5.44 -22.52 12.11
C LYS A 69 6.68 -21.64 12.24
N HIS A 70 6.55 -20.32 12.10
CA HIS A 70 7.66 -19.37 12.27
C HIS A 70 7.45 -18.46 13.47
N THR A 71 8.54 -17.98 14.09
CA THR A 71 8.49 -16.93 15.13
C THR A 71 7.81 -15.66 14.58
N LYS A 72 7.60 -14.65 15.42
CA LYS A 72 6.91 -13.42 14.96
C LYS A 72 7.66 -12.68 13.83
N ARG A 73 8.97 -12.94 13.63
CA ARG A 73 9.83 -12.32 12.61
C ARG A 73 9.61 -10.81 12.47
N LEU A 74 9.64 -10.08 13.59
CA LEU A 74 9.45 -8.62 13.62
C LEU A 74 10.56 -7.86 12.86
N ILE A 75 11.71 -8.50 12.66
CA ILE A 75 12.79 -7.96 11.84
C ILE A 75 12.36 -7.67 10.40
N GLU A 76 11.35 -8.37 9.87
CA GLU A 76 10.92 -8.21 8.48
C GLU A 76 10.26 -6.86 8.19
N ILE A 77 9.71 -6.22 9.21
CA ILE A 77 9.07 -4.90 9.10
C ILE A 77 9.98 -3.77 9.61
N ARG A 78 11.14 -4.12 10.16
CA ARG A 78 12.03 -3.15 10.81
C ARG A 78 12.90 -2.45 9.76
N GLY A 79 12.99 -1.14 9.88
CA GLY A 79 13.85 -0.30 9.05
C GLY A 79 13.27 -0.03 7.66
N PRO A 80 14.00 0.74 6.83
CA PRO A 80 13.57 1.05 5.48
C PRO A 80 13.77 -0.13 4.52
N GLU A 81 12.90 -0.22 3.53
CA GLU A 81 13.07 -1.00 2.31
C GLU A 81 14.21 -0.38 1.49
N LEU A 82 15.07 -1.22 0.91
CA LEU A 82 16.21 -0.76 0.10
C LEU A 82 16.01 -1.05 -1.39
N VAL A 83 15.21 -2.07 -1.74
CA VAL A 83 15.13 -2.58 -3.11
C VAL A 83 13.88 -2.03 -3.82
N HIS A 84 12.70 -2.30 -3.28
CA HIS A 84 11.43 -1.99 -3.96
C HIS A 84 10.88 -0.61 -3.58
N THR A 85 11.72 0.41 -3.72
CA THR A 85 11.41 1.81 -3.36
C THR A 85 11.00 2.67 -4.55
N LYS A 86 11.35 2.24 -5.77
CA LYS A 86 11.09 2.96 -7.02
C LYS A 86 9.94 2.34 -7.82
N LEU A 87 9.25 3.18 -8.58
CA LEU A 87 8.20 2.78 -9.51
C LEU A 87 8.82 2.16 -10.78
N ILE A 88 8.29 1.02 -11.23
CA ILE A 88 8.71 0.35 -12.47
C ILE A 88 8.01 0.99 -13.67
N HIS A 89 6.70 1.22 -13.57
CA HIS A 89 5.92 1.82 -14.66
C HIS A 89 5.88 3.36 -14.61
N GLN A 90 6.62 3.96 -13.66
CA GLN A 90 6.98 5.39 -13.61
C GLN A 90 5.80 6.39 -13.61
N GLN A 91 4.63 5.99 -13.09
CA GLN A 91 3.47 6.88 -12.95
C GLN A 91 3.10 7.11 -11.49
N TYR A 92 2.29 6.23 -10.90
CA TYR A 92 1.80 6.39 -9.53
C TYR A 92 1.91 5.08 -8.75
N GLY A 93 1.94 5.18 -7.43
CA GLY A 93 1.95 4.01 -6.56
C GLY A 93 1.80 4.37 -5.09
N VAL A 94 1.38 3.38 -4.31
CA VAL A 94 1.18 3.53 -2.87
C VAL A 94 2.48 3.12 -2.17
N ARG A 95 3.10 4.07 -1.46
CA ARG A 95 4.32 3.84 -0.69
C ARG A 95 3.99 3.68 0.79
N ALA A 96 4.47 2.62 1.41
CA ALA A 96 4.38 2.43 2.86
C ALA A 96 5.22 3.50 3.57
N LEU A 97 4.61 4.29 4.46
CA LEU A 97 5.34 5.24 5.30
C LEU A 97 6.04 4.54 6.47
N VAL A 98 5.38 3.54 7.05
CA VAL A 98 5.85 2.76 8.21
C VAL A 98 5.84 1.28 7.86
N GLY A 99 6.73 0.52 8.51
CA GLY A 99 6.73 -0.94 8.38
C GLY A 99 5.57 -1.60 9.13
N GLY A 100 4.97 -2.63 8.54
CA GLY A 100 3.82 -3.32 9.10
C GLY A 100 3.53 -4.66 8.41
N PHE A 101 2.51 -5.35 8.91
CA PHE A 101 2.07 -6.61 8.32
C PHE A 101 0.75 -6.39 7.56
N MET A 102 0.75 -6.66 6.26
CA MET A 102 -0.47 -6.68 5.47
C MET A 102 -1.18 -8.01 5.64
N HIS A 103 -2.43 -7.95 6.09
CA HIS A 103 -3.31 -9.10 6.17
C HIS A 103 -4.01 -9.34 4.82
N TYR A 104 -4.44 -10.58 4.57
CA TYR A 104 -5.24 -10.92 3.39
C TYR A 104 -6.45 -9.99 3.19
N HIS A 105 -7.11 -9.58 4.27
CA HIS A 105 -8.23 -8.64 4.19
C HIS A 105 -7.84 -7.31 3.54
N ASN A 106 -6.66 -6.77 3.86
CA ASN A 106 -6.17 -5.51 3.30
C ASN A 106 -5.99 -5.63 1.79
N PHE A 107 -5.45 -6.75 1.31
CA PHE A 107 -5.35 -7.03 -0.12
C PHE A 107 -6.71 -7.03 -0.81
N GLU A 108 -7.71 -7.70 -0.24
CA GLU A 108 -9.05 -7.75 -0.83
C GLU A 108 -9.75 -6.39 -0.84
N THR A 109 -9.59 -5.60 0.23
CA THR A 109 -10.20 -4.27 0.30
C THR A 109 -9.57 -3.33 -0.72
N ILE A 110 -8.24 -3.28 -0.80
CA ILE A 110 -7.51 -2.49 -1.80
C ILE A 110 -7.87 -2.97 -3.21
N ARG A 111 -7.86 -4.28 -3.47
CA ARG A 111 -8.21 -4.86 -4.77
C ARG A 111 -9.60 -4.43 -5.23
N LYS A 112 -10.61 -4.53 -4.37
CA LYS A 112 -11.99 -4.15 -4.70
C LYS A 112 -12.11 -2.66 -5.02
N MET A 113 -11.49 -1.79 -4.24
CA MET A 113 -11.52 -0.35 -4.49
C MET A 113 -10.80 0.02 -5.79
N VAL A 114 -9.58 -0.48 -5.97
CA VAL A 114 -8.76 -0.14 -7.14
C VAL A 114 -9.36 -0.72 -8.42
N ASN A 115 -9.83 -1.97 -8.40
CA ASN A 115 -10.46 -2.56 -9.57
C ASN A 115 -11.80 -1.89 -9.90
N TYR A 116 -12.49 -1.29 -8.93
CA TYR A 116 -13.68 -0.48 -9.21
C TYR A 116 -13.37 0.80 -10.01
N TRP A 117 -12.17 1.36 -9.85
CA TRP A 117 -11.71 2.53 -10.62
C TRP A 117 -11.24 2.16 -12.03
N ILE A 118 -10.80 0.92 -12.24
CA ILE A 118 -10.33 0.42 -13.54
C ILE A 118 -11.52 -0.12 -14.33
N LYS A 119 -12.20 0.79 -15.03
CA LYS A 119 -13.38 0.47 -15.86
C LYS A 119 -13.04 0.14 -17.31
N ASP A 120 -11.83 0.48 -17.76
CA ASP A 120 -11.35 0.29 -19.12
C ASP A 120 -9.90 -0.23 -19.15
N ASP A 121 -9.46 -0.70 -20.31
CA ASP A 121 -8.11 -1.25 -20.51
C ASP A 121 -7.01 -0.17 -20.60
N LYS A 122 -7.42 1.10 -20.48
CA LYS A 122 -6.54 2.27 -20.53
C LYS A 122 -5.83 2.52 -19.22
N LYS A 123 -6.31 1.94 -18.12
CA LYS A 123 -5.76 2.05 -16.77
C LYS A 123 -5.25 0.70 -16.30
N PHE A 124 -4.29 0.69 -15.40
CA PHE A 124 -3.80 -0.55 -14.81
C PHE A 124 -3.41 -0.39 -13.35
N ALA A 125 -3.39 -1.50 -12.63
CA ALA A 125 -2.84 -1.63 -11.30
C ALA A 125 -2.10 -2.94 -11.12
N ILE A 126 -1.00 -2.91 -10.36
CA ILE A 126 -0.14 -4.08 -10.15
C ILE A 126 0.30 -4.15 -8.70
N TRP A 127 0.30 -5.35 -8.13
CA TRP A 127 0.91 -5.60 -6.83
C TRP A 127 2.44 -5.52 -6.92
N ARG A 128 3.06 -4.80 -5.97
CA ARG A 128 4.53 -4.76 -5.78
C ARG A 128 4.97 -5.50 -4.51
N VAL A 129 4.04 -6.22 -3.89
CA VAL A 129 4.24 -7.05 -2.70
C VAL A 129 3.76 -8.45 -2.99
N ASP A 130 4.41 -9.41 -2.34
CA ASP A 130 4.05 -10.82 -2.50
C ASP A 130 2.77 -11.15 -1.74
N ALA A 131 2.14 -12.25 -2.15
CA ALA A 131 1.01 -12.80 -1.44
C ALA A 131 1.38 -13.15 0.02
N PRO A 132 0.40 -13.20 0.95
CA PRO A 132 0.64 -13.54 2.34
C PRO A 132 1.40 -14.86 2.53
N TRP A 133 2.61 -14.80 3.07
CA TRP A 133 3.49 -15.97 3.24
C TRP A 133 4.00 -16.20 4.65
N LEU A 134 3.99 -15.18 5.52
CA LEU A 134 4.50 -15.31 6.88
C LEU A 134 3.41 -15.82 7.83
N PRO A 135 3.54 -17.01 8.44
CA PRO A 135 2.48 -17.57 9.27
C PRO A 135 2.38 -16.88 10.63
N ARG A 136 1.13 -16.76 11.10
CA ARG A 136 0.75 -16.28 12.43
C ARG A 136 0.02 -17.37 13.18
N THR A 137 0.49 -17.68 14.38
CA THR A 137 -0.16 -18.59 15.32
C THR A 137 -0.91 -17.77 16.36
N LYS A 138 -2.13 -18.18 16.71
CA LYS A 138 -2.94 -17.56 17.76
C LYS A 138 -3.29 -18.60 18.82
N VAL A 139 -3.30 -18.20 20.09
CA VAL A 139 -3.84 -19.04 21.17
C VAL A 139 -5.37 -18.87 21.15
N PRO A 140 -6.15 -19.96 21.04
CA PRO A 140 -7.60 -19.90 21.17
C PRO A 140 -8.04 -19.29 22.51
N GLN A 141 -9.17 -18.60 22.50
CA GLN A 141 -9.73 -18.01 23.71
C GLN A 141 -10.12 -19.12 24.71
N GLY A 142 -9.84 -18.91 25.99
CA GLY A 142 -10.16 -19.87 27.06
C GLY A 142 -9.08 -20.93 27.35
N LEU A 143 -8.01 -21.02 26.54
CA LEU A 143 -6.89 -21.91 26.84
C LEU A 143 -5.83 -21.25 27.74
N LYS A 144 -5.23 -22.05 28.62
CA LYS A 144 -4.08 -21.65 29.45
C LYS A 144 -2.81 -21.50 28.60
N LEU A 145 -1.88 -20.69 29.09
CA LEU A 145 -0.53 -20.56 28.53
C LEU A 145 0.26 -21.87 28.69
N GLY A 146 1.24 -22.10 27.81
CA GLY A 146 2.07 -23.31 27.80
C GLY A 146 1.68 -24.36 26.75
N GLY A 147 2.33 -25.53 26.76
CA GLY A 147 2.06 -26.63 25.81
C GLY A 147 2.60 -26.42 24.39
N GLY A 148 3.62 -25.58 24.22
CA GLY A 148 4.26 -25.35 22.92
C GLY A 148 3.44 -24.49 21.95
N LYS A 149 3.90 -24.45 20.69
CA LYS A 149 3.34 -23.55 19.67
C LYS A 149 2.12 -24.14 18.97
N ARG A 150 1.02 -23.38 18.95
CA ARG A 150 -0.26 -23.77 18.32
C ARG A 150 -0.21 -23.78 16.79
N SER A 151 -1.31 -24.21 16.18
CA SER A 151 -1.51 -24.21 14.72
C SER A 151 -1.45 -22.81 14.13
N ILE A 152 -1.21 -22.76 12.82
CA ILE A 152 -1.21 -21.51 12.04
C ILE A 152 -2.66 -21.05 11.89
N HIS A 153 -2.93 -19.80 12.25
CA HIS A 153 -4.24 -19.17 12.16
C HIS A 153 -4.42 -18.43 10.82
N HIS A 154 -3.40 -17.68 10.38
CA HIS A 154 -3.43 -16.94 9.11
C HIS A 154 -2.01 -16.60 8.65
N TYR A 155 -1.90 -16.08 7.43
CA TYR A 155 -0.65 -15.58 6.85
C TYR A 155 -0.70 -14.06 6.67
N VAL A 156 0.46 -13.42 6.68
CA VAL A 156 0.62 -11.99 6.43
C VAL A 156 1.80 -11.73 5.49
N THR A 157 1.80 -10.59 4.82
CA THR A 157 2.95 -10.08 4.07
C THR A 157 3.64 -9.00 4.90
N PRO A 158 4.91 -9.16 5.30
CA PRO A 158 5.67 -8.08 5.91
C PRO A 158 5.99 -7.00 4.86
N VAL A 159 5.80 -5.74 5.24
CA VAL A 159 6.12 -4.58 4.41
C VAL A 159 6.99 -3.64 5.24
N ARG A 160 8.13 -3.20 4.68
CA ARG A 160 9.02 -2.22 5.32
C ARG A 160 8.64 -0.80 4.95
N ALA A 161 9.10 0.17 5.72
CA ALA A 161 8.94 1.58 5.39
C ALA A 161 9.60 1.90 4.04
N LYS A 162 9.04 2.86 3.30
CA LYS A 162 9.43 3.25 1.93
C LYS A 162 9.20 2.21 0.82
N ARG A 163 8.64 1.04 1.13
CA ARG A 163 8.29 0.04 0.12
C ARG A 163 7.08 0.49 -0.71
N ILE A 164 7.14 0.31 -2.03
CA ILE A 164 5.96 0.43 -2.90
C ILE A 164 5.10 -0.84 -2.75
N VAL A 165 3.84 -0.67 -2.39
CA VAL A 165 2.86 -1.75 -2.17
C VAL A 165 2.14 -2.12 -3.46
N MET A 166 1.71 -1.11 -4.21
CA MET A 166 1.06 -1.26 -5.51
C MET A 166 1.43 -0.11 -6.42
N GLU A 167 1.34 -0.35 -7.73
CA GLU A 167 1.39 0.68 -8.76
C GLU A 167 0.03 0.86 -9.39
N TYR A 168 -0.22 2.09 -9.85
CA TYR A 168 -1.40 2.48 -10.60
C TYR A 168 -0.97 3.39 -11.74
N GLY A 169 -1.54 3.19 -12.92
CA GLY A 169 -1.11 3.91 -14.11
C GLY A 169 -2.08 3.76 -15.28
N GLY A 170 -1.64 4.21 -16.44
CA GLY A 170 -2.41 4.30 -17.66
C GLY A 170 -2.72 5.74 -18.06
N PHE A 171 -3.77 5.92 -18.85
CA PHE A 171 -4.29 7.22 -19.26
C PHE A 171 -5.13 7.82 -18.13
N VAL A 172 -4.46 8.31 -17.09
CA VAL A 172 -5.10 8.89 -15.90
C VAL A 172 -4.50 10.26 -15.59
N SER A 173 -5.36 11.23 -15.20
CA SER A 173 -4.89 12.53 -14.74
C SER A 173 -4.41 12.48 -13.29
N PHE A 174 -3.58 13.45 -12.90
CA PHE A 174 -3.08 13.53 -11.53
C PHE A 174 -4.20 13.79 -10.52
N GLU A 175 -5.18 14.63 -10.88
CA GLU A 175 -6.32 14.99 -10.03
C GLU A 175 -7.20 13.76 -9.74
N GLU A 176 -7.42 12.91 -10.75
CA GLU A 176 -8.16 11.67 -10.60
C GLU A 176 -7.45 10.71 -9.63
N VAL A 177 -6.13 10.56 -9.77
CA VAL A 177 -5.33 9.72 -8.87
C VAL A 177 -5.35 10.24 -7.44
N LEU A 178 -5.26 11.56 -7.25
CA LEU A 178 -5.33 12.16 -5.92
C LEU A 178 -6.65 11.85 -5.20
N LEU A 179 -7.78 11.95 -5.90
CA LEU A 179 -9.09 11.63 -5.35
C LEU A 179 -9.15 10.15 -4.93
N TYR A 180 -8.70 9.25 -5.79
CA TYR A 180 -8.70 7.82 -5.51
C TYR A 180 -7.77 7.44 -4.36
N PHE A 181 -6.56 7.97 -4.33
CA PHE A 181 -5.57 7.56 -3.34
C PHE A 181 -5.85 8.13 -1.95
N ALA A 182 -6.60 9.23 -1.85
CA ALA A 182 -7.10 9.71 -0.58
C ALA A 182 -7.96 8.64 0.13
N ASP A 183 -8.84 7.95 -0.61
CA ASP A 183 -9.70 6.89 -0.07
C ASP A 183 -8.88 5.68 0.41
N VAL A 184 -7.86 5.27 -0.35
CA VAL A 184 -6.98 4.15 0.02
C VAL A 184 -6.09 4.48 1.23
N SER A 185 -5.62 5.72 1.34
CA SER A 185 -4.72 6.13 2.43
C SER A 185 -5.43 6.30 3.78
N MET A 186 -6.76 6.40 3.81
CA MET A 186 -7.53 6.50 5.05
C MET A 186 -7.88 5.15 5.68
N MET A 187 -7.46 4.03 5.06
CA MET A 187 -7.64 2.66 5.58
C MET A 187 -6.41 2.15 6.34
#